data_AF-A0A958UFW4-F1
#
_entry.id   AF-A0A958UFW4-F1
#
_cell.length_a   1.000
_cell.length_b   1.000
_cell.length_c   1.000
_cell.angle_alpha   90.00
_cell.angle_beta   90.00
_cell.angle_gamma   90.00
#
_symmetry.space_group_name_H-M   'P 1'
#
loop_
_entity.id
_entity.type
_entity.pdbx_description
1 polymer ?
#
loop_
_entity_poly.entity_id
_entity_poly.type
_entity_poly.pdbx_seq_one_letter_code
_entity_poly.pdbx_strand_id
1 'polypeptide(L)'
;MRKLTILMFALLLACNTQNKDTSETSNEKECIALMQKHLDAVSNKDLATLKTTMSPTGEMQLILPQTEIMEGVDAFMSYHKDWFAVDNGWTFETKILNSKVGEALAMIITEIVYREPERDGKPYFNRMIVSYDLEKIDGNWYVVKDHASSVEKSTDIEAQANNASLPDPFEAGWKGEKVCEVLEDNDELRVLRCSFPPGFGHEKHYHNPHFGYALVGGTFKLEEATGTREFTFPTGYSWSKNEVSEHQVLNTGNTPLSF
;
A
#
# COMPACT_ATOMS: atom_id res chain seq x y z
N MET A 1 -12.53 -55.66 69.99
CA MET A 1 -11.80 -54.57 69.30
C MET A 1 -11.27 -55.09 67.96
N ARG A 2 -11.94 -54.77 66.85
CA ARG A 2 -11.50 -55.11 65.49
C ARG A 2 -11.32 -53.79 64.75
N LYS A 3 -10.07 -53.48 64.35
CA LYS A 3 -9.72 -52.24 63.64
C LYS A 3 -10.24 -52.32 62.20
N LEU A 4 -11.00 -51.31 61.80
CA LEU A 4 -11.46 -51.09 60.43
C LEU A 4 -10.36 -50.30 59.70
N THR A 5 -9.70 -50.93 58.74
CA THR A 5 -8.71 -50.27 57.88
C THR A 5 -9.44 -49.78 56.63
N ILE A 6 -9.60 -48.47 56.48
CA ILE A 6 -10.14 -47.83 55.28
C ILE A 6 -8.98 -47.67 54.30
N LEU A 7 -9.06 -48.36 53.15
CA LEU A 7 -8.11 -48.22 52.05
C LEU A 7 -8.62 -47.11 51.11
N MET A 8 -7.97 -45.95 51.16
CA MET A 8 -8.29 -44.79 50.33
C MET A 8 -7.61 -44.96 48.96
N PHE A 9 -8.38 -45.24 47.91
CA PHE A 9 -7.88 -45.32 46.54
C PHE A 9 -7.73 -43.90 45.99
N ALA A 10 -6.50 -43.39 45.93
CA ALA A 10 -6.18 -42.13 45.27
C ALA A 10 -6.06 -42.37 43.76
N LEU A 11 -7.06 -41.94 43.00
CA LEU A 11 -7.04 -41.91 41.55
C LEU A 11 -6.16 -40.72 41.11
N LEU A 12 -4.90 -40.97 40.77
CA LEU A 12 -4.00 -39.97 40.20
C LEU A 12 -4.39 -39.74 38.73
N LEU A 13 -5.19 -38.71 38.48
CA LEU A 13 -5.31 -38.08 37.15
C LEU A 13 -3.97 -37.40 36.85
N ALA A 14 -3.10 -38.10 36.12
CA ALA A 14 -1.93 -37.49 35.51
C ALA A 14 -2.42 -36.59 34.36
N CYS A 15 -2.58 -35.30 34.62
CA CYS A 15 -2.61 -34.30 33.56
C CYS A 15 -1.26 -34.36 32.82
N ASN A 16 -1.29 -34.83 31.57
CA ASN A 16 -0.12 -34.84 30.69
C ASN A 16 0.14 -33.43 30.18
N THR A 17 0.77 -32.60 31.00
CA THR A 17 1.11 -31.20 30.69
C THR A 17 2.54 -31.06 30.12
N GLN A 18 3.01 -32.05 29.36
CA GLN A 18 4.30 -32.01 28.68
C GLN A 18 4.15 -32.44 27.23
N ASN A 19 3.71 -31.53 26.36
CA ASN A 19 3.88 -31.65 24.89
C ASN A 19 3.50 -30.40 24.08
N LYS A 20 2.99 -29.33 24.71
CA LYS A 20 2.47 -28.16 23.98
C LYS A 20 3.58 -27.23 23.47
N ASP A 21 4.56 -26.88 24.31
CA ASP A 21 5.66 -25.95 23.95
C ASP A 21 6.56 -26.46 22.80
N THR A 22 6.85 -27.76 22.78
CA THR A 22 7.73 -28.37 21.76
C THR A 22 7.04 -28.48 20.40
N SER A 23 5.73 -28.76 20.40
CA SER A 23 4.94 -28.91 19.18
C SER A 23 4.66 -27.57 18.51
N GLU A 24 4.30 -26.54 19.29
CA GLU A 24 4.04 -25.19 18.76
C GLU A 24 5.31 -24.59 18.14
N THR A 25 6.46 -24.76 18.82
CA THR A 25 7.77 -24.29 18.32
C THR A 25 8.23 -25.05 17.06
N SER A 26 7.96 -26.36 16.96
CA SER A 26 8.26 -27.15 15.74
C SER A 26 7.41 -26.70 14.55
N ASN A 27 6.13 -26.45 14.80
CA ASN A 27 5.18 -26.07 13.77
C ASN A 27 5.49 -24.70 13.18
N GLU A 28 5.84 -23.72 14.03
CA GLU A 28 6.31 -22.41 13.59
C GLU A 28 7.57 -22.54 12.72
N LYS A 29 8.56 -23.33 13.16
CA LYS A 29 9.79 -23.55 12.40
C LYS A 29 9.53 -24.16 11.02
N GLU A 30 8.65 -25.16 10.92
CA GLU A 30 8.25 -25.78 9.66
C GLU A 30 7.55 -24.77 8.72
N CYS A 31 6.64 -23.96 9.26
CA CYS A 31 5.93 -22.93 8.52
C CYS A 31 6.89 -21.87 7.96
N ILE A 32 7.79 -21.36 8.80
CA ILE A 32 8.78 -20.35 8.39
C ILE A 32 9.76 -20.93 7.37
N ALA A 33 10.16 -22.19 7.52
CA ALA A 33 11.01 -22.86 6.53
C ALA A 33 10.34 -22.99 5.17
N LEU A 34 9.04 -23.31 5.12
CA LEU A 34 8.28 -23.32 3.86
C LEU A 34 8.19 -21.91 3.27
N MET A 35 7.88 -20.89 4.08
CA MET A 35 7.79 -19.53 3.60
C MET A 35 9.13 -19.04 3.02
N GLN A 36 10.25 -19.32 3.70
CA GLN A 36 11.57 -18.96 3.17
C GLN A 36 11.85 -19.68 1.84
N LYS A 37 11.52 -20.98 1.75
CA LYS A 37 11.63 -21.74 0.49
C LYS A 37 10.80 -21.12 -0.64
N HIS A 38 9.59 -20.65 -0.34
CA HIS A 38 8.73 -19.96 -1.30
C HIS A 38 9.36 -18.66 -1.79
N LEU A 39 9.79 -17.79 -0.86
CA LEU A 39 10.44 -16.51 -1.19
C LEU A 39 11.72 -16.72 -2.00
N ASP A 40 12.57 -17.66 -1.59
CA ASP A 40 13.81 -18.00 -2.30
C ASP A 40 13.52 -18.51 -3.71
N ALA A 41 12.47 -19.30 -3.90
CA ALA A 41 12.08 -19.78 -5.22
C ALA A 41 11.67 -18.62 -6.14
N VAL A 42 10.99 -17.61 -5.61
CA VAL A 42 10.63 -16.39 -6.37
C VAL A 42 11.88 -15.58 -6.71
N SER A 43 12.72 -15.27 -5.72
CA SER A 43 13.96 -14.51 -5.93
C SER A 43 14.91 -15.17 -6.94
N ASN A 44 14.94 -16.50 -6.98
CA ASN A 44 15.80 -17.28 -7.87
C ASN A 44 15.14 -17.70 -9.19
N LYS A 45 13.90 -17.25 -9.47
CA LYS A 45 13.14 -17.61 -10.68
C LYS A 45 12.94 -19.13 -10.84
N ASP A 46 12.86 -19.86 -9.72
CA ASP A 46 12.76 -21.33 -9.68
C ASP A 46 11.29 -21.78 -9.64
N LEU A 47 10.68 -21.91 -10.82
CA LEU A 47 9.29 -22.38 -10.94
C LEU A 47 9.08 -23.79 -10.37
N ALA A 48 10.08 -24.67 -10.46
CA ALA A 48 9.96 -26.04 -10.00
C ALA A 48 9.84 -26.07 -8.47
N THR A 49 10.74 -25.37 -7.78
CA THR A 49 10.68 -25.24 -6.31
C THR A 49 9.45 -24.47 -5.87
N LEU A 50 9.11 -23.37 -6.55
CA LEU A 50 7.93 -22.56 -6.24
C LEU A 50 6.66 -23.42 -6.22
N LYS A 51 6.47 -24.25 -7.25
CA LYS A 51 5.32 -25.15 -7.35
C LYS A 51 5.19 -26.12 -6.18
N THR A 52 6.31 -26.54 -5.57
CA THR A 52 6.28 -27.45 -4.41
C THR A 52 5.79 -26.80 -3.11
N THR A 53 5.63 -25.48 -3.09
CA THR A 53 5.13 -24.72 -1.93
C THR A 53 3.63 -24.45 -2.00
N MET A 54 2.99 -24.80 -3.13
CA MET A 54 1.59 -24.51 -3.44
C MET A 54 0.66 -25.61 -2.93
N SER A 55 -0.56 -25.22 -2.57
CA SER A 55 -1.56 -26.15 -2.05
C SER A 55 -1.88 -27.29 -3.03
N PRO A 56 -1.91 -28.56 -2.56
CA PRO A 56 -2.28 -29.70 -3.40
C PRO A 56 -3.77 -29.71 -3.77
N THR A 57 -4.62 -28.93 -3.09
CA THR A 57 -6.04 -28.78 -3.43
C THR A 57 -6.27 -27.80 -4.60
N GLY A 58 -5.22 -27.09 -5.03
CA GLY A 58 -5.28 -26.06 -6.06
C GLY A 58 -5.69 -24.68 -5.54
N GLU A 59 -5.95 -24.54 -4.25
CA GLU A 59 -6.28 -23.25 -3.62
C GLU A 59 -5.07 -22.30 -3.62
N MET A 60 -5.28 -21.09 -4.13
CA MET A 60 -4.34 -19.98 -4.07
C MET A 60 -5.07 -18.68 -4.42
N GLN A 61 -4.74 -17.59 -3.75
CA GLN A 61 -5.17 -16.25 -4.14
C GLN A 61 -3.97 -15.33 -4.30
N LEU A 62 -3.78 -14.80 -5.51
CA LEU A 62 -2.79 -13.77 -5.77
C LEU A 62 -3.48 -12.42 -5.99
N ILE A 63 -3.15 -11.47 -5.14
CA ILE A 63 -3.67 -10.11 -5.17
C ILE A 63 -2.49 -9.15 -5.34
N LEU A 64 -2.38 -8.57 -6.52
CA LEU A 64 -1.37 -7.56 -6.83
C LEU A 64 -2.01 -6.17 -6.92
N PRO A 65 -1.25 -5.09 -6.70
CA PRO A 65 -1.77 -3.73 -6.82
C PRO A 65 -2.42 -3.49 -8.18
N GLN A 66 -3.65 -2.93 -8.17
CA GLN A 66 -4.40 -2.56 -9.38
C GLN A 66 -4.67 -3.71 -10.36
N THR A 67 -4.80 -4.94 -9.86
CA THR A 67 -5.17 -6.12 -10.65
C THR A 67 -6.43 -6.78 -10.10
N GLU A 68 -7.15 -7.53 -10.94
CA GLU A 68 -8.16 -8.47 -10.48
C GLU A 68 -7.49 -9.64 -9.73
N ILE A 69 -8.24 -10.26 -8.82
CA ILE A 69 -7.74 -11.42 -8.06
C ILE A 69 -7.48 -12.58 -9.02
N MET A 70 -6.27 -13.14 -8.97
CA MET A 70 -5.93 -14.38 -9.67
C MET A 70 -6.15 -15.57 -8.74
N GLU A 71 -7.08 -16.43 -9.12
CA GLU A 71 -7.53 -17.57 -8.33
C GLU A 71 -6.88 -18.88 -8.81
N GLY A 72 -6.42 -19.67 -7.85
CA GLY A 72 -5.91 -21.02 -8.04
C GLY A 72 -4.42 -21.11 -8.38
N VAL A 73 -3.84 -22.26 -8.05
CA VAL A 73 -2.41 -22.54 -8.23
C VAL A 73 -1.99 -22.41 -9.71
N ASP A 74 -2.83 -22.81 -10.65
CA ASP A 74 -2.51 -22.73 -12.08
C ASP A 74 -2.36 -21.26 -12.55
N ALA A 75 -3.25 -20.37 -12.10
CA ALA A 75 -3.16 -18.94 -12.44
C ALA A 75 -1.92 -18.29 -11.81
N PHE A 76 -1.66 -18.58 -10.53
CA PHE A 76 -0.46 -18.13 -9.82
C PHE A 76 0.82 -18.57 -10.53
N MET A 77 0.91 -19.85 -10.91
CA MET A 77 2.09 -20.41 -11.58
C MET A 77 2.25 -19.87 -13.01
N SER A 78 1.14 -19.61 -13.72
CA SER A 78 1.19 -18.98 -15.05
C SER A 78 1.74 -17.55 -14.98
N TYR A 79 1.26 -16.75 -14.03
CA TYR A 79 1.76 -15.38 -13.81
C TYR A 79 3.27 -15.39 -13.53
N HIS A 80 3.72 -16.23 -12.60
CA HIS A 80 5.15 -16.31 -12.26
C HIS A 80 6.00 -16.83 -13.42
N LYS A 81 5.49 -17.76 -14.22
CA LYS A 81 6.19 -18.24 -15.41
C LYS A 81 6.45 -17.10 -16.41
N ASP A 82 5.43 -16.29 -16.70
CA ASP A 82 5.55 -15.18 -17.64
C ASP A 82 6.45 -14.08 -17.08
N TRP A 83 6.31 -13.75 -15.79
CA TRP A 83 7.13 -12.74 -15.14
C TRP A 83 8.61 -13.17 -15.00
N PHE A 84 8.89 -14.44 -14.69
CA PHE A 84 10.26 -14.96 -14.60
C PHE A 84 10.97 -15.00 -15.95
N ALA A 85 10.23 -15.08 -17.05
CA ALA A 85 10.78 -15.03 -18.40
C ALA A 85 11.20 -13.62 -18.84
N VAL A 86 10.84 -12.57 -18.09
CA VAL A 86 11.26 -11.19 -18.38
C VAL A 86 12.75 -11.03 -18.07
N ASP A 87 13.55 -10.90 -19.12
CA ASP A 87 15.00 -10.70 -19.03
C ASP A 87 15.36 -9.20 -19.06
N ASN A 88 15.11 -8.51 -17.95
CA ASN A 88 15.50 -7.11 -17.76
C ASN A 88 16.48 -6.92 -16.58
N GLY A 89 17.03 -8.03 -16.05
CA GLY A 89 17.95 -8.00 -14.92
C GLY A 89 17.30 -7.67 -13.57
N TRP A 90 15.99 -7.85 -13.41
CA TRP A 90 15.30 -7.56 -12.16
C TRP A 90 15.84 -8.35 -10.96
N THR A 91 15.82 -7.70 -9.80
CA THR A 91 16.11 -8.32 -8.49
C THR A 91 14.87 -8.29 -7.60
N PHE A 92 14.77 -9.26 -6.70
CA PHE A 92 13.64 -9.41 -5.78
C PHE A 92 14.18 -9.85 -4.42
N GLU A 93 14.37 -8.88 -3.53
CA GLU A 93 14.91 -9.09 -2.20
C GLU A 93 13.75 -9.22 -1.21
N THR A 94 13.82 -10.21 -0.31
CA THR A 94 12.71 -10.54 0.59
C THR A 94 13.17 -10.59 2.04
N LYS A 95 12.31 -10.16 2.95
CA LYS A 95 12.55 -10.25 4.40
C LYS A 95 11.25 -10.56 5.14
N ILE A 96 11.23 -11.65 5.91
CA ILE A 96 10.13 -11.92 6.84
C ILE A 96 10.19 -10.90 7.99
N LEU A 97 9.08 -10.21 8.23
CA LEU A 97 8.96 -9.19 9.27
C LEU A 97 8.26 -9.72 10.53
N ASN A 98 7.18 -10.49 10.34
CA ASN A 98 6.37 -11.01 11.43
C ASN A 98 5.67 -12.31 10.99
N SER A 99 5.34 -13.16 11.96
CA SER A 99 4.61 -14.40 11.77
C SER A 99 3.60 -14.61 12.89
N LYS A 100 2.44 -15.15 12.53
CA LYS A 100 1.47 -15.72 13.47
C LYS A 100 1.10 -17.11 12.98
N VAL A 101 1.65 -18.14 13.64
CA VAL A 101 1.46 -19.54 13.25
C VAL A 101 0.54 -20.24 14.25
N GLY A 102 -0.60 -20.73 13.77
CA GLY A 102 -1.51 -21.60 14.52
C GLY A 102 -1.30 -23.07 14.15
N GLU A 103 -2.18 -23.95 14.64
CA GLU A 103 -2.08 -25.40 14.37
C GLU A 103 -2.32 -25.75 12.89
N ALA A 104 -3.25 -25.05 12.23
CA ALA A 104 -3.66 -25.32 10.85
C ALA A 104 -3.51 -24.14 9.88
N LEU A 105 -3.47 -22.91 10.39
CA LEU A 105 -3.37 -21.69 9.59
C LEU A 105 -2.23 -20.82 10.11
N ALA A 106 -1.56 -20.12 9.19
CA ALA A 106 -0.55 -19.13 9.52
C ALA A 106 -0.69 -17.89 8.66
N MET A 107 -0.29 -16.75 9.21
CA MET A 107 -0.16 -15.49 8.50
C MET A 107 1.29 -15.02 8.63
N ILE A 108 1.93 -14.71 7.50
CA ILE A 108 3.31 -14.21 7.44
C ILE A 108 3.33 -12.86 6.73
N ILE A 109 3.96 -11.88 7.36
CA ILE A 109 4.17 -10.56 6.77
C ILE A 109 5.62 -10.46 6.32
N THR A 110 5.81 -10.06 5.06
CA THR A 110 7.13 -9.89 4.46
C THR A 110 7.28 -8.50 3.86
N GLU A 111 8.50 -7.97 3.90
CA GLU A 111 8.92 -6.86 3.05
C GLU A 111 9.57 -7.44 1.80
N ILE A 112 9.22 -6.86 0.65
CA ILE A 112 9.80 -7.20 -0.63
C ILE A 112 10.30 -5.93 -1.30
N VAL A 113 11.54 -5.95 -1.78
CA VAL A 113 12.11 -4.88 -2.59
C VAL A 113 12.37 -5.44 -3.98
N TYR A 114 11.53 -5.03 -4.93
CA TYR A 114 11.72 -5.30 -6.34
C TYR A 114 12.51 -4.18 -6.98
N ARG A 115 13.48 -4.51 -7.84
CA ARG A 115 14.26 -3.53 -8.59
C ARG A 115 14.40 -3.96 -10.03
N GLU A 116 14.44 -2.98 -10.92
CA GLU A 116 14.92 -3.16 -12.29
C GLU A 116 16.08 -2.19 -12.54
N PRO A 117 17.15 -2.64 -13.21
CA PRO A 117 18.21 -1.75 -13.69
C PRO A 117 17.65 -0.59 -14.52
N GLU A 118 16.66 -0.88 -15.37
CA GLU A 118 16.06 0.09 -16.29
C GLU A 118 14.59 -0.24 -16.59
N ARG A 119 13.71 0.73 -16.36
CA ARG A 119 12.31 0.82 -16.78
C ARG A 119 12.09 2.20 -17.37
N ASP A 120 11.62 2.27 -18.61
CA ASP A 120 11.39 3.55 -19.30
C ASP A 120 12.60 4.52 -19.28
N GLY A 121 13.81 3.97 -19.38
CA GLY A 121 15.05 4.74 -19.43
C GLY A 121 15.66 5.10 -18.07
N LYS A 122 15.10 4.61 -16.95
CA LYS A 122 15.58 4.93 -15.60
C LYS A 122 15.52 3.72 -14.65
N PRO A 123 16.34 3.68 -13.58
CA PRO A 123 16.22 2.63 -12.57
C PRO A 123 14.84 2.63 -11.90
N TYR A 124 14.28 1.45 -11.70
CA TYR A 124 13.00 1.27 -11.02
C TYR A 124 13.17 0.53 -9.70
N PHE A 125 12.42 0.94 -8.68
CA PHE A 125 12.19 0.10 -7.50
C PHE A 125 10.74 0.16 -7.04
N ASN A 126 10.30 -0.91 -6.38
CA ASN A 126 9.02 -1.01 -5.69
C ASN A 126 9.25 -1.76 -4.36
N ARG A 127 9.07 -1.06 -3.25
CA ARG A 127 9.08 -1.62 -1.90
C ARG A 127 7.65 -1.94 -1.50
N MET A 128 7.39 -3.21 -1.21
CA MET A 128 6.08 -3.76 -0.95
C MET A 128 6.04 -4.42 0.42
N ILE A 129 4.85 -4.41 1.03
CA ILE A 129 4.50 -5.30 2.13
C ILE A 129 3.57 -6.35 1.57
N VAL A 130 3.93 -7.62 1.80
CA VAL A 130 3.16 -8.76 1.33
C VAL A 130 2.68 -9.58 2.51
N SER A 131 1.37 -9.81 2.56
CA SER A 131 0.72 -10.71 3.51
C SER A 131 0.49 -12.05 2.84
N TYR A 132 1.10 -13.09 3.39
CA TYR A 132 0.88 -14.47 2.99
C TYR A 132 0.02 -15.18 4.02
N ASP A 133 -0.93 -15.98 3.54
CA ASP A 133 -1.62 -16.97 4.36
C ASP A 133 -1.19 -18.37 3.93
N LEU A 134 -0.95 -19.22 4.93
CA LEU A 134 -0.57 -20.60 4.74
C LEU A 134 -1.56 -21.53 5.46
N GLU A 135 -1.79 -22.69 4.86
CA GLU A 135 -2.61 -23.75 5.42
C GLU A 135 -1.80 -25.03 5.57
N LYS A 136 -2.02 -25.75 6.69
CA LYS A 136 -1.43 -27.05 6.95
C LYS A 136 -2.38 -28.16 6.48
N ILE A 137 -2.00 -28.85 5.41
CA ILE A 137 -2.76 -29.94 4.79
C ILE A 137 -1.94 -31.22 4.90
N ASP A 138 -2.54 -32.25 5.50
CA ASP A 138 -1.90 -33.55 5.75
C ASP A 138 -0.51 -33.44 6.39
N GLY A 139 -0.39 -32.51 7.35
CA GLY A 139 0.84 -32.27 8.11
C GLY A 139 1.89 -31.41 7.40
N ASN A 140 1.62 -30.90 6.19
CA ASN A 140 2.54 -30.06 5.43
C ASN A 140 1.96 -28.67 5.23
N TRP A 141 2.79 -27.64 5.34
CA TRP A 141 2.39 -26.26 5.08
C TRP A 141 2.37 -25.95 3.58
N TYR A 142 1.41 -25.14 3.14
CA TYR A 142 1.32 -24.64 1.78
C TYR A 142 0.88 -23.19 1.79
N VAL A 143 1.37 -22.40 0.82
CA VAL A 143 0.89 -21.04 0.61
C VAL A 143 -0.46 -21.11 -0.12
N VAL A 144 -1.46 -20.44 0.44
CA VAL A 144 -2.84 -20.35 -0.11
C VAL A 144 -3.24 -18.92 -0.43
N LYS A 145 -2.46 -17.92 0.01
CA LYS A 145 -2.70 -16.52 -0.30
C LYS A 145 -1.40 -15.73 -0.38
N ASP A 146 -1.34 -14.83 -1.34
CA ASP A 146 -0.33 -13.78 -1.55
C ASP A 146 -1.06 -12.47 -1.83
N HIS A 147 -0.85 -11.47 -0.98
CA HIS A 147 -1.39 -10.13 -1.18
C HIS A 147 -0.32 -9.09 -1.00
N ALA A 148 0.09 -8.50 -2.13
CA ALA A 148 1.10 -7.47 -2.18
C ALA A 148 0.46 -6.07 -2.22
N SER A 149 0.95 -5.20 -1.36
CA SER A 149 0.67 -3.76 -1.38
C SER A 149 1.97 -2.98 -1.51
N SER A 150 1.99 -1.99 -2.38
CA SER A 150 3.12 -1.07 -2.51
C SER A 150 3.13 -0.07 -1.36
N VAL A 151 4.28 0.07 -0.73
CA VAL A 151 4.54 1.15 0.24
C VAL A 151 5.20 2.34 -0.44
N GLU A 152 6.11 2.07 -1.38
CA GLU A 152 6.93 3.10 -2.00
C GLU A 152 7.48 2.61 -3.34
N LYS A 153 7.39 3.45 -4.37
CA LYS A 153 7.95 3.21 -5.70
C LYS A 153 8.84 4.37 -6.13
N SER A 154 9.82 4.11 -7.00
CA SER A 154 10.58 5.19 -7.65
C SER A 154 9.67 6.12 -8.46
N THR A 155 8.55 5.62 -8.97
CA THR A 155 7.54 6.41 -9.68
C THR A 155 6.72 7.32 -8.78
N ASP A 156 6.69 7.08 -7.46
CA ASP A 156 6.00 7.97 -6.52
C ASP A 156 6.81 9.27 -6.36
N ILE A 157 8.14 9.15 -6.38
CA ILE A 157 9.06 10.29 -6.46
C ILE A 157 8.94 10.97 -7.82
N GLU A 158 8.74 10.24 -8.93
CA GLU A 158 8.49 10.89 -10.23
C GLU A 158 7.12 11.58 -10.31
N ALA A 159 6.09 11.09 -9.62
CA ALA A 159 4.85 11.85 -9.47
C ALA A 159 5.07 13.15 -8.67
N GLN A 160 6.01 13.16 -7.72
CA GLN A 160 6.42 14.36 -6.97
C GLN A 160 7.45 15.22 -7.71
N ALA A 161 8.29 14.64 -8.57
CA ALA A 161 9.38 15.30 -9.29
C ALA A 161 8.97 15.78 -10.69
N ASN A 162 7.96 15.16 -11.31
CA ASN A 162 7.25 15.75 -12.45
C ASN A 162 6.38 16.93 -12.01
N ASN A 163 6.10 17.07 -10.69
CA ASN A 163 5.61 18.32 -10.09
C ASN A 163 6.74 19.31 -9.73
N ALA A 164 8.04 18.97 -9.87
CA ALA A 164 9.16 19.83 -9.46
C ALA A 164 9.45 21.01 -10.40
N SER A 165 8.42 21.58 -11.02
CA SER A 165 8.50 22.90 -11.65
C SER A 165 7.44 23.86 -11.14
N LEU A 166 6.40 23.39 -10.44
CA LEU A 166 5.30 24.23 -10.01
C LEU A 166 5.18 24.20 -8.48
N PRO A 167 5.07 25.37 -7.84
CA PRO A 167 4.85 25.46 -6.40
C PRO A 167 3.49 24.86 -6.01
N ASP A 168 3.33 24.52 -4.74
CA ASP A 168 2.01 24.25 -4.16
C ASP A 168 1.20 25.57 -4.03
N PRO A 169 -0.11 25.52 -3.72
CA PRO A 169 -0.94 26.74 -3.68
C PRO A 169 -0.48 27.78 -2.64
N PHE A 170 0.10 27.36 -1.52
CA PHE A 170 0.64 28.30 -0.52
C PHE A 170 1.93 28.97 -0.99
N GLU A 171 2.77 28.22 -1.71
CA GLU A 171 4.04 28.71 -2.24
C GLU A 171 3.86 29.59 -3.49
N ALA A 172 2.83 29.33 -4.31
CA ALA A 172 2.63 29.95 -5.61
C ALA A 172 2.49 31.48 -5.54
N GLY A 173 1.60 31.96 -4.67
CA GLY A 173 1.30 33.38 -4.55
C GLY A 173 0.85 34.03 -5.87
N TRP A 174 0.96 35.36 -5.94
CA TRP A 174 0.72 36.14 -7.15
C TRP A 174 1.81 37.18 -7.32
N LYS A 175 2.61 37.09 -8.40
CA LYS A 175 3.69 38.06 -8.67
C LYS A 175 4.63 38.29 -7.47
N GLY A 176 4.89 37.25 -6.69
CA GLY A 176 5.72 37.28 -5.48
C GLY A 176 5.01 37.67 -4.19
N GLU A 177 3.72 38.03 -4.24
CA GLU A 177 2.90 38.32 -3.06
C GLU A 177 2.22 37.04 -2.54
N LYS A 178 2.18 36.86 -1.21
CA LYS A 178 1.41 35.78 -0.60
C LYS A 178 -0.07 36.14 -0.61
N VAL A 179 -0.91 35.21 -1.07
CA VAL A 179 -2.37 35.37 -1.11
C VAL A 179 -3.12 34.31 -0.29
N CYS A 180 -2.39 33.39 0.34
CA CYS A 180 -2.92 32.39 1.26
C CYS A 180 -2.20 32.42 2.62
N GLU A 181 -2.94 32.09 3.66
CA GLU A 181 -2.44 31.80 5.01
C GLU A 181 -2.69 30.34 5.38
N VAL A 182 -1.80 29.76 6.18
CA VAL A 182 -1.94 28.40 6.71
C VAL A 182 -2.81 28.47 7.97
N LEU A 183 -3.92 27.72 7.97
CA LEU A 183 -4.76 27.56 9.16
C LEU A 183 -4.35 26.33 9.97
N GLU A 184 -3.98 25.24 9.27
CA GLU A 184 -3.50 23.99 9.86
C GLU A 184 -2.56 23.30 8.87
N ASP A 185 -1.50 22.66 9.36
CA ASP A 185 -0.54 21.88 8.58
C ASP A 185 0.04 20.78 9.46
N ASN A 186 -0.34 19.54 9.19
CA ASN A 186 0.09 18.35 9.93
C ASN A 186 0.26 17.16 8.97
N ASP A 187 0.68 16.01 9.49
CA ASP A 187 0.98 14.82 8.68
C ASP A 187 -0.25 14.23 7.96
N GLU A 188 -1.47 14.60 8.37
CA GLU A 188 -2.72 14.10 7.80
C GLU A 188 -3.35 15.08 6.80
N LEU A 189 -3.21 16.40 7.03
CA LEU A 189 -3.84 17.42 6.21
C LEU A 189 -3.20 18.81 6.33
N ARG A 190 -3.42 19.63 5.29
CA ARG A 190 -3.14 21.07 5.27
C ARG A 190 -4.39 21.86 4.89
N VAL A 191 -4.72 22.88 5.68
CA VAL A 191 -5.81 23.82 5.41
C VAL A 191 -5.23 25.20 5.13
N LEU A 192 -5.56 25.74 3.96
CA LEU A 192 -5.20 27.09 3.56
C LEU A 192 -6.45 27.96 3.52
N ARG A 193 -6.31 29.22 3.91
CA ARG A 193 -7.29 30.26 3.62
C ARG A 193 -6.69 31.22 2.62
N CYS A 194 -7.36 31.41 1.49
CA CYS A 194 -6.85 32.25 0.40
C CYS A 194 -7.78 33.43 0.15
N SER A 195 -7.21 34.57 -0.21
CA SER A 195 -7.94 35.79 -0.55
C SER A 195 -7.34 36.46 -1.78
N PHE A 196 -8.17 36.67 -2.79
CA PHE A 196 -7.75 37.22 -4.08
C PHE A 196 -8.50 38.52 -4.35
N PRO A 197 -7.89 39.69 -4.09
CA PRO A 197 -8.42 40.97 -4.55
C PRO A 197 -8.69 41.00 -6.07
N PRO A 198 -9.49 41.95 -6.58
CA PRO A 198 -9.60 42.18 -8.02
C PRO A 198 -8.24 42.30 -8.69
N GLY A 199 -7.99 41.50 -9.73
CA GLY A 199 -6.70 41.46 -10.44
C GLY A 199 -5.59 40.62 -9.77
N PHE A 200 -5.87 39.97 -8.63
CA PHE A 200 -4.99 38.99 -8.00
C PHE A 200 -5.39 37.56 -8.35
N GLY A 201 -4.46 36.63 -8.20
CA GLY A 201 -4.64 35.25 -8.63
C GLY A 201 -3.71 34.29 -7.90
N HIS A 202 -3.51 33.12 -8.48
CA HIS A 202 -2.34 32.28 -8.22
C HIS A 202 -1.59 32.10 -9.52
N GLU A 203 -0.26 32.19 -9.46
CA GLU A 203 0.61 31.74 -10.55
C GLU A 203 0.36 30.26 -10.86
N LYS A 204 0.83 29.77 -12.00
CA LYS A 204 0.65 28.35 -12.34
C LYS A 204 1.20 27.47 -11.21
N HIS A 205 0.38 26.59 -10.69
CA HIS A 205 0.68 25.75 -9.53
C HIS A 205 -0.03 24.40 -9.63
N TYR A 206 0.32 23.46 -8.76
CA TYR A 206 -0.35 22.17 -8.65
C TYR A 206 -1.16 22.08 -7.35
N HIS A 207 -2.11 21.14 -7.34
CA HIS A 207 -2.80 20.67 -6.15
C HIS A 207 -2.73 19.14 -6.10
N ASN A 208 -2.46 18.59 -4.92
CA ASN A 208 -2.84 17.22 -4.58
C ASN A 208 -4.39 17.06 -4.58
N PRO A 209 -4.93 15.84 -4.52
CA PRO A 209 -6.36 15.64 -4.28
C PRO A 209 -6.84 16.50 -3.10
N HIS A 210 -7.88 17.31 -3.32
CA HIS A 210 -8.29 18.35 -2.39
C HIS A 210 -9.78 18.66 -2.46
N PHE A 211 -10.26 19.36 -1.44
CA PHE A 211 -11.56 19.98 -1.34
C PHE A 211 -11.38 21.50 -1.25
N GLY A 212 -12.24 22.26 -1.93
CA GLY A 212 -12.28 23.72 -1.86
C GLY A 212 -13.67 24.23 -1.48
N TYR A 213 -13.71 25.34 -0.75
CA TYR A 213 -14.95 26.00 -0.30
C TYR A 213 -14.82 27.51 -0.48
N ALA A 214 -15.78 28.15 -1.14
CA ALA A 214 -15.76 29.59 -1.36
C ALA A 214 -16.46 30.33 -0.20
N LEU A 215 -15.67 30.99 0.66
CA LEU A 215 -16.18 31.93 1.66
C LEU A 215 -16.82 33.17 1.02
N VAL A 216 -16.27 33.63 -0.11
CA VAL A 216 -16.81 34.73 -0.92
C VAL A 216 -16.70 34.36 -2.39
N GLY A 217 -17.84 34.27 -3.08
CA GLY A 217 -17.92 33.95 -4.50
C GLY A 217 -17.56 35.11 -5.43
N GLY A 218 -17.42 34.79 -6.72
CA GLY A 218 -17.12 35.76 -7.78
C GLY A 218 -16.60 35.05 -9.03
N THR A 219 -15.71 35.69 -9.80
CA THR A 219 -15.31 35.20 -11.13
C THR A 219 -13.80 35.01 -11.22
N PHE A 220 -13.40 33.79 -11.59
CA PHE A 220 -12.03 33.49 -11.98
C PHE A 220 -11.92 33.31 -13.49
N LYS A 221 -10.82 33.78 -14.05
CA LYS A 221 -10.24 33.22 -15.27
C LYS A 221 -9.30 32.08 -14.87
N LEU A 222 -9.65 30.87 -15.27
CA LEU A 222 -8.90 29.64 -15.01
C LEU A 222 -8.16 29.22 -16.28
N GLU A 223 -6.87 28.96 -16.15
CA GLU A 223 -6.03 28.44 -17.21
C GLU A 223 -5.51 27.05 -16.82
N GLU A 224 -5.87 26.05 -17.63
CA GLU A 224 -5.50 24.63 -17.49
C GLU A 224 -4.84 24.15 -18.80
N ALA A 225 -4.25 22.95 -18.80
CA ALA A 225 -3.61 22.40 -20.00
C ALA A 225 -4.57 22.26 -21.21
N THR A 226 -5.86 22.08 -20.94
CA THR A 226 -6.92 21.95 -21.96
C THR A 226 -7.38 23.31 -22.52
N GLY A 227 -6.93 24.42 -21.95
CA GLY A 227 -7.26 25.77 -22.38
C GLY A 227 -7.69 26.69 -21.24
N THR A 228 -8.18 27.87 -21.62
CA THR A 228 -8.56 28.93 -20.69
C THR A 228 -10.07 29.12 -20.69
N ARG A 229 -10.67 29.25 -19.50
CA ARG A 229 -12.11 29.53 -19.32
C ARG A 229 -12.35 30.54 -18.21
N GLU A 230 -13.45 31.27 -18.30
CA GLU A 230 -13.98 32.02 -17.15
C GLU A 230 -14.99 31.17 -16.39
N PHE A 231 -14.99 31.30 -15.07
CA PHE A 231 -15.84 30.55 -14.18
C PHE A 231 -16.33 31.45 -13.05
N THR A 232 -17.65 31.63 -12.96
CA THR A 232 -18.31 32.36 -11.88
C THR A 232 -18.97 31.37 -10.93
N PHE A 233 -18.74 31.56 -9.63
CA PHE A 233 -19.27 30.71 -8.57
C PHE A 233 -19.85 31.57 -7.41
N PRO A 234 -20.93 31.12 -6.76
CA PRO A 234 -21.54 31.84 -5.65
C PRO A 234 -20.76 31.67 -4.34
N THR A 235 -21.03 32.55 -3.37
CA THR A 235 -20.62 32.32 -1.97
C THR A 235 -21.24 31.03 -1.44
N GLY A 236 -20.45 30.23 -0.73
CA GLY A 236 -20.83 28.91 -0.23
C GLY A 236 -20.69 27.77 -1.25
N TYR A 237 -20.13 28.04 -2.44
CA TYR A 237 -19.81 27.01 -3.42
C TYR A 237 -18.68 26.10 -2.91
N SER A 238 -18.74 24.82 -3.23
CA SER A 238 -17.68 23.86 -2.92
C SER A 238 -17.40 22.92 -4.08
N TRP A 239 -16.21 22.34 -4.08
CA TRP A 239 -15.82 21.33 -5.07
C TRP A 239 -14.76 20.38 -4.48
N SER A 240 -14.61 19.22 -5.13
CA SER A 240 -13.54 18.27 -4.85
C SER A 240 -12.86 17.84 -6.13
N LYS A 241 -11.56 17.55 -6.05
CA LYS A 241 -10.83 16.77 -7.06
C LYS A 241 -10.12 15.62 -6.37
N ASN A 242 -10.29 14.40 -6.88
CA ASN A 242 -9.69 13.19 -6.33
C ASN A 242 -8.35 12.83 -7.00
N GLU A 243 -7.88 13.70 -7.91
CA GLU A 243 -6.66 13.55 -8.69
C GLU A 243 -5.81 14.82 -8.59
N VAL A 244 -4.52 14.70 -8.89
CA VAL A 244 -3.61 15.85 -8.97
C VAL A 244 -4.05 16.75 -10.12
N SER A 245 -4.04 18.07 -9.90
CA SER A 245 -4.42 19.03 -10.94
C SER A 245 -3.50 20.24 -10.96
N GLU A 246 -3.25 20.79 -12.15
CA GLU A 246 -2.48 22.02 -12.35
C GLU A 246 -3.35 23.11 -12.94
N HIS A 247 -3.20 24.33 -12.43
CA HIS A 247 -3.87 25.48 -13.02
C HIS A 247 -3.22 26.82 -12.63
N GLN A 248 -3.62 27.88 -13.32
CA GLN A 248 -3.44 29.26 -12.91
C GLN A 248 -4.82 29.90 -12.78
N VAL A 249 -5.02 30.75 -11.76
CA VAL A 249 -6.28 31.50 -11.59
C VAL A 249 -6.02 32.99 -11.50
N LEU A 250 -6.95 33.78 -12.02
CA LEU A 250 -6.96 35.24 -11.90
C LEU A 250 -8.37 35.72 -11.58
N ASN A 251 -8.55 36.49 -10.51
CA ASN A 251 -9.79 37.19 -10.22
C ASN A 251 -10.02 38.30 -11.24
N THR A 252 -10.97 38.10 -12.15
CA THR A 252 -11.38 39.10 -13.16
C THR A 252 -12.59 39.92 -12.73
N GLY A 253 -13.13 39.66 -11.53
CA GLY A 253 -14.24 40.39 -10.95
C GLY A 253 -13.81 41.70 -10.26
N ASN A 254 -14.81 42.43 -9.74
CA ASN A 254 -14.63 43.72 -9.07
C ASN A 254 -14.62 43.62 -7.53
N THR A 255 -14.73 42.43 -6.96
CA THR A 255 -14.73 42.18 -5.52
C THR A 255 -13.68 41.14 -5.14
N PRO A 256 -13.11 41.18 -3.92
CA PRO A 256 -12.25 40.10 -3.44
C PRO A 256 -12.98 38.76 -3.40
N LEU A 257 -12.28 37.70 -3.78
CA LEU A 257 -12.67 36.30 -3.62
C LEU A 257 -12.00 35.74 -2.37
N SER A 258 -12.64 34.79 -1.69
CA SER A 258 -11.99 34.09 -0.58
C SER A 258 -12.44 32.63 -0.50
N PHE A 259 -11.48 31.77 -0.15
CA PHE A 259 -11.63 30.35 0.05
C PHE A 259 -11.08 29.95 1.42
#